data_AF-A0A1Y1KUP3-F1
#
_entry.id   AF-A0A1Y1KUP3-F1
#
_cell.length_a   1.000
_cell.length_b   1.000
_cell.length_c   1.000
_cell.angle_alpha   90.00
_cell.angle_beta   90.00
_cell.angle_gamma   90.00
#
_symmetry.space_group_name_H-M   'P 1'
#
loop_
_entity.id
_entity.type
_entity.pdbx_description
1 polymer ?
#
loop_
_entity_poly.entity_id
_entity_poly.type
_entity_poly.pdbx_seq_one_letter_code
_entity_poly.pdbx_strand_id
1 'polypeptide(L)'
;MITVNIYASTYTLKVEAIDLGKFCRLESDSEDLHLDTLEQELHSLHDEEKRLLDELERMKEEESAIVLAIEEQERISQRLTQDEERYWRQYTSHRRDLMATDDEYRSVECQLEYTQSQLEKLKKTNVFNATFHIWHSGHFGTINNFRLGRLPSVPIDWSEINAAWGQTALLLAALARKINLTFDRYKLVPYGNHSYIEVLSDQKELPLFGSGGFRFLWDTKFDAGMVAFLDCLQQFKEKVEEGDKDFCLPYKMNKGKIEDSSSDANYSIKIQFNSEEQWTKALKFMLTNLKWSLAWVSSQFGADDNETN
;
A
#
# COMPACT_ATOMS: atom_id res chain seq x y z
N MET A 1 56.96 -100.29 114.23
CA MET A 1 56.18 -99.03 114.29
C MET A 1 56.70 -98.17 113.14
N ILE A 2 55.80 -97.62 112.30
CA ILE A 2 56.06 -96.60 111.23
C ILE A 2 56.72 -97.22 109.97
N THR A 3 56.24 -97.17 108.72
CA THR A 3 55.12 -96.53 107.98
C THR A 3 55.09 -97.23 106.61
N VAL A 4 53.98 -97.81 106.14
CA VAL A 4 52.98 -97.23 105.21
C VAL A 4 53.57 -96.38 104.05
N ASN A 5 53.13 -96.74 102.84
CA ASN A 5 52.71 -95.81 101.78
C ASN A 5 53.66 -95.43 100.63
N ILE A 6 54.05 -96.36 99.74
CA ILE A 6 54.58 -95.96 98.41
C ILE A 6 54.00 -96.76 97.23
N TYR A 7 53.56 -98.01 97.39
CA TYR A 7 53.23 -98.85 96.22
C TYR A 7 51.81 -98.72 95.63
N ALA A 8 50.93 -97.89 96.22
CA ALA A 8 49.62 -97.60 95.62
C ALA A 8 49.67 -96.49 94.55
N SER A 9 50.79 -95.77 94.40
CA SER A 9 50.93 -94.63 93.48
C SER A 9 51.25 -95.02 92.03
N THR A 10 51.63 -96.27 91.77
CA THR A 10 52.10 -96.69 90.43
C THR A 10 51.00 -97.15 89.49
N TYR A 11 49.79 -97.45 89.99
CA TYR A 11 48.68 -97.92 89.16
C TYR A 11 47.77 -96.78 88.65
N THR A 12 47.67 -95.66 89.37
CA THR A 12 46.96 -94.45 88.90
C THR A 12 47.71 -93.73 87.79
N LEU A 13 49.05 -93.66 87.86
CA LEU A 13 49.88 -93.00 86.85
C LEU A 13 49.86 -93.66 85.46
N LYS A 14 49.57 -94.97 85.36
CA LYS A 14 49.51 -95.68 84.07
C LYS A 14 48.20 -95.45 83.31
N VAL A 15 47.10 -95.13 84.01
CA VAL A 15 45.80 -94.88 83.37
C VAL A 15 45.75 -93.45 82.82
N GLU A 16 46.35 -92.47 83.53
CA GLU A 16 46.47 -91.09 83.04
C GLU A 16 47.41 -90.96 81.83
N ALA A 17 48.49 -91.75 81.76
CA ALA A 17 49.44 -91.68 80.65
C ALA A 17 48.89 -92.18 79.29
N ILE A 18 47.93 -93.12 79.30
CA ILE A 18 47.30 -93.64 78.08
C ILE A 18 46.27 -92.65 77.52
N ASP A 19 45.63 -91.87 78.40
CA ASP A 19 44.65 -90.84 78.02
C ASP A 19 45.34 -89.59 77.46
N LEU A 20 46.44 -89.15 78.09
CA LEU A 20 47.28 -88.06 77.56
C LEU A 20 47.89 -88.39 76.18
N GLY A 21 48.32 -89.63 75.96
CA GLY A 21 48.93 -90.03 74.68
C GLY A 21 47.95 -90.15 73.50
N LYS A 22 46.64 -90.23 73.77
CA LYS A 22 45.58 -90.11 72.75
C LYS A 22 45.17 -88.66 72.53
N PHE A 23 45.15 -87.86 73.60
CA PHE A 23 44.86 -86.42 73.55
C PHE A 23 45.92 -85.66 72.73
N CYS A 24 47.21 -85.87 73.00
CA CYS A 24 48.29 -85.20 72.26
C CYS A 24 48.42 -85.64 70.79
N ARG A 25 47.95 -86.85 70.42
CA ARG A 25 47.91 -87.28 69.01
C ARG A 25 46.75 -86.65 68.23
N LEU A 26 45.59 -86.50 68.89
CA LEU A 26 44.46 -85.75 68.32
C LEU A 26 44.75 -84.25 68.22
N GLU A 27 45.50 -83.68 69.17
CA GLU A 27 45.97 -82.28 69.11
C GLU A 27 47.02 -82.07 68.02
N SER A 28 48.00 -82.96 67.84
CA SER A 28 49.01 -82.84 66.78
C SER A 28 48.43 -83.03 65.38
N ASP A 29 47.54 -84.02 65.18
CA ASP A 29 46.84 -84.21 63.89
C ASP A 29 45.83 -83.08 63.62
N SER A 30 45.28 -82.44 64.67
CA SER A 30 44.43 -81.26 64.60
C SER A 30 45.22 -79.99 64.25
N GLU A 31 46.39 -79.80 64.84
CA GLU A 31 47.27 -78.65 64.61
C GLU A 31 47.89 -78.68 63.21
N ASP A 32 48.33 -79.85 62.73
CA ASP A 32 48.83 -80.01 61.35
C ASP A 32 47.70 -79.83 60.31
N LEU A 33 46.49 -80.36 60.57
CA LEU A 33 45.33 -80.14 59.71
C LEU A 33 44.92 -78.66 59.68
N HIS A 34 45.10 -77.93 60.79
CA HIS A 34 44.78 -76.51 60.91
C HIS A 34 45.84 -75.62 60.24
N LEU A 35 47.10 -76.02 60.28
CA LEU A 35 48.21 -75.35 59.58
C LEU A 35 48.07 -75.50 58.06
N ASP A 36 47.71 -76.69 57.58
CA ASP A 36 47.49 -76.99 56.16
C ASP A 36 46.24 -76.25 55.62
N THR A 37 45.20 -76.05 56.45
CA THR A 37 44.05 -75.18 56.10
C THR A 37 44.44 -73.71 56.03
N LEU A 38 45.27 -73.23 56.97
CA LEU A 38 45.76 -71.84 56.95
C LEU A 38 46.67 -71.58 55.74
N GLU A 39 47.53 -72.53 55.35
CA GLU A 39 48.35 -72.41 54.14
C GLU A 39 47.50 -72.38 52.87
N GLN A 40 46.44 -73.18 52.79
CA GLN A 40 45.47 -73.14 51.69
C GLN A 40 44.68 -71.82 51.66
N GLU A 41 44.30 -71.27 52.81
CA GLU A 41 43.65 -69.94 52.91
C GLU A 41 44.61 -68.82 52.50
N LEU A 42 45.89 -68.90 52.90
CA LEU A 42 46.89 -67.90 52.51
C LEU A 42 47.15 -67.96 51.00
N HIS A 43 47.21 -69.15 50.41
CA HIS A 43 47.33 -69.31 48.96
C HIS A 43 46.10 -68.78 48.22
N SER A 44 44.88 -69.06 48.70
CA SER A 44 43.65 -68.57 48.06
C SER A 44 43.52 -67.05 48.15
N LEU A 45 43.88 -66.46 49.30
CA LEU A 45 43.94 -65.01 49.48
C LEU A 45 45.01 -64.36 48.61
N HIS A 46 46.16 -65.00 48.42
CA HIS A 46 47.21 -64.49 47.53
C HIS A 46 46.79 -64.53 46.05
N ASP A 47 46.10 -65.59 45.63
CA ASP A 47 45.52 -65.67 44.29
C ASP A 47 44.41 -64.62 44.07
N GLU A 48 43.62 -64.32 45.11
CA GLU A 48 42.59 -63.30 45.09
C GLU A 48 43.18 -61.88 45.08
N GLU A 49 44.20 -61.61 45.90
CA GLU A 49 44.99 -60.37 45.87
C GLU A 49 45.55 -60.12 44.46
N LYS A 50 46.13 -61.15 43.84
CA LYS A 50 46.67 -61.05 42.49
C LYS A 50 45.60 -60.73 41.45
N ARG A 51 44.43 -61.38 41.50
CA ARG A 51 43.30 -61.05 40.61
C ARG A 51 42.82 -59.62 40.79
N LEU A 52 42.68 -59.16 42.04
CA LEU A 52 42.24 -57.81 42.34
C LEU A 52 43.25 -56.77 41.86
N LEU A 53 44.55 -57.05 41.96
CA LEU A 53 45.60 -56.20 41.41
C LEU A 53 45.53 -56.12 39.87
N ASP A 54 45.35 -57.24 39.18
CA ASP A 54 45.19 -57.28 37.71
C ASP A 54 43.94 -56.50 37.27
N GLU A 55 42.83 -56.63 37.99
CA GLU A 55 41.58 -55.89 37.71
C GLU A 55 41.73 -54.39 37.99
N LEU A 56 42.45 -54.02 39.05
CA LEU A 56 42.76 -52.63 39.37
C LEU A 56 43.69 -51.99 38.33
N GLU A 57 44.64 -52.75 37.77
CA GLU A 57 45.50 -52.29 36.68
C GLU A 57 44.69 -52.06 35.40
N ARG A 58 43.80 -53.01 35.02
CA ARG A 58 42.88 -52.82 33.89
C ARG A 58 41.99 -51.59 34.06
N MET A 59 41.39 -51.40 35.24
CA MET A 59 40.55 -50.24 35.51
C MET A 59 41.32 -48.92 35.44
N LYS A 60 42.60 -48.89 35.85
CA LYS A 60 43.46 -47.70 35.70
C LYS A 60 43.76 -47.38 34.23
N GLU A 61 44.01 -48.40 33.41
CA GLU A 61 44.19 -48.22 31.97
C GLU A 61 42.93 -47.65 31.32
N GLU A 62 41.75 -48.21 31.65
CA GLU A 62 40.46 -47.72 31.19
C GLU A 62 40.18 -46.28 31.64
N GLU A 63 40.45 -45.95 32.91
CA GLU A 63 40.33 -44.60 33.45
C GLU A 63 41.21 -43.62 32.66
N SER A 64 42.46 -43.99 32.40
CA SER A 64 43.38 -43.15 31.62
C SER A 64 42.89 -42.92 30.18
N ALA A 65 42.32 -43.93 29.54
CA ALA A 65 41.75 -43.83 28.20
C ALA A 65 40.49 -42.94 28.18
N ILE A 66 39.65 -43.03 29.21
CA ILE A 66 38.44 -42.20 29.36
C ILE A 66 38.83 -40.74 29.58
N VAL A 67 39.83 -40.45 30.42
CA VAL A 67 40.31 -39.08 30.66
C VAL A 67 40.78 -38.44 29.35
N LEU A 68 41.58 -39.15 28.56
CA LEU A 68 42.04 -38.65 27.24
C LEU A 68 40.87 -38.42 26.27
N ALA A 69 39.85 -39.28 26.29
CA ALA A 69 38.66 -39.10 25.46
C ALA A 69 37.83 -37.88 25.87
N ILE A 70 37.72 -37.62 27.18
CA ILE A 70 37.04 -36.42 27.71
C ILE A 70 37.78 -35.16 27.26
N GLU A 71 39.12 -35.13 27.38
CA GLU A 71 39.93 -33.97 26.98
C GLU A 71 39.76 -33.64 25.48
N GLU A 72 39.80 -34.65 24.59
CA GLU A 72 39.58 -34.39 23.16
C GLU A 72 38.15 -33.93 22.89
N GLN A 73 37.15 -34.49 23.57
CA GLN A 73 35.75 -34.08 23.43
C GLN A 73 35.53 -32.64 23.91
N GLU A 74 36.17 -32.23 25.00
CA GLU A 74 36.15 -30.84 25.48
C GLU A 74 36.79 -29.89 24.45
N ARG A 75 37.91 -30.29 23.84
CA ARG A 75 38.57 -29.51 22.79
C ARG A 75 37.68 -29.32 21.56
N ILE A 76 36.97 -30.38 21.14
CA ILE A 76 36.00 -30.32 20.04
C ILE A 76 34.82 -29.42 20.41
N SER A 77 34.29 -29.54 21.63
CA SER A 77 33.18 -28.72 22.13
C SER A 77 33.53 -27.21 22.12
N GLN A 78 34.72 -26.86 22.61
CA GLN A 78 35.21 -25.47 22.58
C GLN A 78 35.31 -24.92 21.15
N ARG A 79 35.82 -25.72 20.22
CA ARG A 79 35.89 -25.34 18.81
C ARG A 79 34.50 -25.13 18.20
N LEU A 80 33.57 -26.05 18.45
CA LEU A 80 32.19 -25.94 17.99
C LEU A 80 31.51 -24.67 18.54
N THR A 81 31.75 -24.33 19.80
CA THR A 81 31.19 -23.14 20.44
C THR A 81 31.68 -21.86 19.75
N GLN A 82 32.97 -21.80 19.38
CA GLN A 82 33.53 -20.67 18.62
C GLN A 82 32.96 -20.57 17.21
N ASP A 83 32.77 -21.71 16.52
CA ASP A 83 32.15 -21.74 15.21
C ASP A 83 30.67 -21.32 15.27
N GLU A 84 29.91 -21.79 16.26
CA GLU A 84 28.52 -21.37 16.52
C GLU A 84 28.43 -19.86 16.75
N GLU A 85 29.31 -19.28 17.56
CA GLU A 85 29.32 -17.83 17.80
C GLU A 85 29.61 -17.06 16.52
N ARG A 86 30.53 -17.55 15.67
CA ARG A 86 30.81 -16.95 14.36
C ARG A 86 29.58 -16.99 13.46
N TYR A 87 28.92 -18.14 13.36
CA TYR A 87 27.69 -18.28 12.56
C TYR A 87 26.56 -17.40 13.10
N TRP A 88 26.44 -17.30 14.43
CA TRP A 88 25.41 -16.49 15.05
C TRP A 88 25.58 -14.99 14.75
N ARG A 89 26.82 -14.50 14.73
CA ARG A 89 27.15 -13.13 14.32
C ARG A 89 26.81 -12.89 12.85
N GLN A 90 27.16 -13.82 11.95
CA GLN A 90 26.85 -13.72 10.52
C GLN A 90 25.34 -13.72 10.27
N TYR A 91 24.61 -14.65 10.90
CA TYR A 91 23.15 -14.74 10.82
C TYR A 91 22.49 -13.45 11.31
N THR A 92 22.96 -12.91 12.44
CA THR A 92 22.42 -11.67 12.99
C THR A 92 22.70 -10.48 12.07
N SER A 93 23.86 -10.43 11.42
CA SER A 93 24.18 -9.39 10.41
C SER A 93 23.23 -9.48 9.22
N HIS A 94 23.12 -10.65 8.59
CA HIS A 94 22.24 -10.82 7.43
C HIS A 94 20.77 -10.56 7.75
N ARG A 95 20.32 -10.93 8.95
CA ARG A 95 18.97 -10.62 9.41
C ARG A 95 18.73 -9.11 9.53
N ARG A 96 19.73 -8.33 9.97
CA ARG A 96 19.63 -6.86 10.01
C ARG A 96 19.56 -6.28 8.61
N ASP A 97 20.40 -6.77 7.69
CA ASP A 97 20.40 -6.29 6.30
C ASP A 97 19.05 -6.57 5.62
N LEU A 98 18.46 -7.74 5.89
CA LEU A 98 17.14 -8.12 5.39
C LEU A 98 16.04 -7.20 5.96
N MET A 99 16.08 -6.89 7.27
CA MET A 99 15.15 -5.96 7.89
C MET A 99 15.27 -4.55 7.31
N ALA A 100 16.51 -4.05 7.11
CA ALA A 100 16.74 -2.74 6.51
C ALA A 100 16.19 -2.67 5.07
N THR A 101 16.41 -3.73 4.29
CA THR A 101 15.90 -3.83 2.92
C THR A 101 14.37 -3.90 2.88
N ASP A 102 13.74 -4.62 3.82
CA ASP A 102 12.27 -4.68 3.94
C ASP A 102 11.68 -3.31 4.31
N ASP A 103 12.30 -2.60 5.25
CA ASP A 103 11.88 -1.24 5.62
C ASP A 103 12.00 -0.26 4.43
N GLU A 104 13.10 -0.35 3.67
CA GLU A 104 13.28 0.43 2.43
C GLU A 104 12.23 0.08 1.37
N TYR A 105 11.97 -1.22 1.15
CA TYR A 105 10.96 -1.68 0.21
C TYR A 105 9.57 -1.13 0.58
N ARG A 106 9.18 -1.24 1.85
CA ARG A 106 7.89 -0.73 2.34
C ARG A 106 7.79 0.80 2.24
N SER A 107 8.90 1.50 2.43
CA SER A 107 8.95 2.95 2.22
C SER A 107 8.68 3.33 0.77
N VAL A 108 9.34 2.65 -0.17
CA VAL A 108 9.16 2.87 -1.62
C VAL A 108 7.75 2.50 -2.06
N GLU A 109 7.20 1.39 -1.57
CA GLU A 109 5.83 0.95 -1.87
C GLU A 109 4.80 2.01 -1.42
N CYS A 110 4.97 2.57 -0.22
CA CYS A 110 4.10 3.65 0.26
C CYS A 110 4.21 4.93 -0.60
N GLN A 111 5.41 5.28 -1.05
CA GLN A 111 5.61 6.40 -1.98
C GLN A 111 4.96 6.14 -3.34
N LEU A 112 5.04 4.91 -3.84
CA LEU A 112 4.38 4.50 -5.08
C LEU A 112 2.86 4.64 -4.96
N GLU A 113 2.25 4.14 -3.88
CA GLU A 113 0.82 4.29 -3.63
C GLU A 113 0.40 5.77 -3.52
N TYR A 114 1.18 6.59 -2.81
CA TYR A 114 0.92 8.01 -2.69
C TYR A 114 0.96 8.72 -4.05
N THR A 115 2.02 8.48 -4.83
CA THR A 115 2.19 9.10 -6.16
C THR A 115 1.10 8.64 -7.14
N GLN A 116 0.71 7.36 -7.11
CA GLN A 116 -0.42 6.85 -7.87
C GLN A 116 -1.74 7.54 -7.46
N SER A 117 -1.99 7.73 -6.17
CA SER A 117 -3.18 8.44 -5.69
C SER A 117 -3.22 9.90 -6.15
N GLN A 118 -2.08 10.59 -6.14
CA GLN A 118 -1.98 11.96 -6.67
C GLN A 118 -2.21 11.99 -8.18
N LEU A 119 -1.64 11.05 -8.93
CA LEU A 119 -1.86 10.93 -10.36
C LEU A 119 -3.34 10.71 -10.69
N GLU A 120 -4.02 9.82 -9.96
CA GLU A 120 -5.46 9.59 -10.11
C GLU A 120 -6.30 10.85 -9.84
N LYS A 121 -5.93 11.64 -8.83
CA LYS A 121 -6.59 12.93 -8.56
C LYS A 121 -6.37 13.93 -9.70
N LEU A 122 -5.16 14.02 -10.23
CA LEU A 122 -4.84 14.91 -11.36
C LEU A 122 -5.56 14.47 -12.63
N LYS A 123 -5.57 13.17 -12.95
CA LYS A 123 -6.34 12.61 -14.08
C LYS A 123 -7.83 12.91 -13.97
N LYS A 124 -8.41 12.82 -12.77
CA LYS A 124 -9.83 13.16 -12.53
C LYS A 124 -10.09 14.67 -12.61
N THR A 125 -9.08 15.51 -12.36
CA THR A 125 -9.23 16.97 -12.37
C THR A 125 -8.97 17.49 -13.78
N ASN A 126 -9.95 17.35 -14.66
CA ASN A 126 -9.85 17.98 -15.97
C ASN A 126 -9.77 19.51 -15.82
N VAL A 127 -8.69 20.13 -16.32
CA VAL A 127 -8.41 21.56 -16.20
C VAL A 127 -9.58 22.43 -16.68
N PHE A 128 -10.30 21.99 -17.73
CA PHE A 128 -11.47 22.69 -18.24
C PHE A 128 -12.67 22.60 -17.29
N ASN A 129 -12.95 21.42 -16.72
CA ASN A 129 -14.02 21.27 -15.71
C ASN A 129 -13.69 22.02 -14.41
N ALA A 130 -12.41 22.11 -14.05
CA ALA A 130 -11.96 22.85 -12.87
C ALA A 130 -12.05 24.38 -13.07
N THR A 131 -11.80 24.86 -14.30
CA THR A 131 -11.81 26.30 -14.63
C THR A 131 -13.20 26.81 -14.99
N PHE A 132 -14.04 26.00 -15.63
CA PHE A 132 -15.39 26.38 -16.09
C PHE A 132 -16.44 25.40 -15.57
N HIS A 133 -16.93 25.66 -14.36
CA HIS A 133 -17.96 24.84 -13.76
C HIS A 133 -19.36 25.24 -14.28
N ILE A 134 -19.87 24.48 -15.27
CA ILE A 134 -21.23 24.66 -15.79
C ILE A 134 -22.22 23.77 -15.02
N TRP A 135 -23.20 24.41 -14.38
CA TRP A 135 -24.26 23.75 -13.62
C TRP A 135 -25.63 24.40 -13.87
N HIS A 136 -26.62 24.06 -13.06
CA HIS A 136 -27.93 24.70 -13.09
C HIS A 136 -28.40 25.04 -11.68
N SER A 137 -29.09 26.19 -11.55
CA SER A 137 -29.77 26.60 -10.32
C SER A 137 -31.24 26.87 -10.65
N GLY A 138 -32.09 25.88 -10.40
CA GLY A 138 -33.50 25.89 -10.81
C GLY A 138 -33.66 26.09 -12.33
N HIS A 139 -34.28 27.21 -12.70
CA HIS A 139 -34.53 27.58 -14.10
C HIS A 139 -33.30 28.16 -14.82
N PHE A 140 -32.27 28.60 -14.09
CA PHE A 140 -31.08 29.21 -14.66
C PHE A 140 -29.99 28.18 -14.97
N GLY A 141 -29.26 28.39 -16.06
CA GLY A 141 -27.93 27.80 -16.23
C GLY A 141 -26.90 28.67 -15.50
N THR A 142 -25.89 28.05 -14.89
CA THR A 142 -24.82 28.75 -14.18
C THR A 142 -23.46 28.37 -14.73
N ILE A 143 -22.55 29.34 -14.76
CA ILE A 143 -21.12 29.13 -15.08
C ILE A 143 -20.27 29.81 -14.01
N ASN A 144 -19.40 29.06 -13.33
CA ASN A 144 -18.59 29.56 -12.20
C ASN A 144 -19.42 30.31 -11.16
N ASN A 145 -20.61 29.76 -10.85
CA ASN A 145 -21.63 30.32 -9.96
C ASN A 145 -22.36 31.59 -10.42
N PHE A 146 -22.07 32.13 -11.61
CA PHE A 146 -22.84 33.23 -12.19
C PHE A 146 -24.07 32.69 -12.95
N ARG A 147 -25.25 33.23 -12.66
CA ARG A 147 -26.50 32.86 -13.33
C ARG A 147 -26.62 33.58 -14.68
N LEU A 148 -26.84 32.80 -15.73
CA LEU A 148 -27.04 33.32 -17.08
C LEU A 148 -28.54 33.30 -17.42
N GLY A 149 -29.18 34.45 -17.26
CA GLY A 149 -30.61 34.64 -17.53
C GLY A 149 -31.25 35.61 -16.54
N ARG A 150 -32.55 35.80 -16.69
CA ARG A 150 -33.38 36.66 -15.83
C ARG A 150 -34.80 36.12 -15.78
N LEU A 151 -35.44 36.20 -14.62
CA LEU A 151 -36.86 35.87 -14.47
C LEU A 151 -37.59 37.04 -13.80
N PRO A 152 -38.88 37.27 -14.08
CA PRO A 152 -39.63 38.35 -13.44
C PRO A 152 -39.72 38.20 -11.91
N SER A 153 -39.73 36.96 -11.42
CA SER A 153 -39.78 36.62 -10.00
C SER A 153 -38.44 36.75 -9.28
N VAL A 154 -37.32 36.66 -10.00
CA VAL A 154 -35.96 36.72 -9.45
C VAL A 154 -35.12 37.65 -10.34
N PRO A 155 -35.12 38.96 -10.07
CA PRO A 155 -34.31 39.89 -10.82
C PRO A 155 -32.82 39.63 -10.53
N ILE A 156 -32.07 39.36 -11.59
CA ILE A 156 -30.60 39.19 -11.53
C ILE A 156 -29.96 40.48 -12.05
N ASP A 157 -28.88 40.89 -11.40
CA ASP A 157 -28.11 42.06 -11.80
C ASP A 157 -27.37 41.83 -13.13
N TRP A 158 -27.36 42.86 -13.97
CA TRP A 158 -26.68 42.79 -15.27
C TRP A 158 -25.18 42.55 -15.14
N SER A 159 -24.55 42.99 -14.05
CA SER A 159 -23.14 42.67 -13.76
C SER A 159 -22.88 41.17 -13.67
N GLU A 160 -23.81 40.40 -13.07
CA GLU A 160 -23.73 38.94 -12.96
C GLU A 160 -23.91 38.27 -14.33
N ILE A 161 -24.91 38.71 -15.10
CA ILE A 161 -25.18 38.21 -16.46
C ILE A 161 -23.99 38.48 -17.38
N ASN A 162 -23.42 39.69 -17.31
CA ASN A 162 -22.26 40.09 -18.10
C ASN A 162 -21.01 39.29 -17.71
N ALA A 163 -20.81 39.02 -16.42
CA ALA A 163 -19.73 38.15 -15.95
C ALA A 163 -19.91 36.71 -16.47
N ALA A 164 -21.13 36.17 -16.43
CA ALA A 164 -21.45 34.86 -17.00
C ALA A 164 -21.15 34.80 -18.50
N TRP A 165 -21.58 35.80 -19.28
CA TRP A 165 -21.25 35.90 -20.70
C TRP A 165 -19.75 35.99 -20.96
N GLY A 166 -19.01 36.69 -20.10
CA GLY A 166 -17.56 36.74 -20.15
C GLY A 166 -16.90 35.39 -19.97
N GLN A 167 -17.35 34.63 -18.97
CA GLN A 167 -16.88 33.26 -18.75
C GLN A 167 -17.25 32.34 -19.92
N THR A 168 -18.45 32.49 -20.47
CA THR A 168 -18.93 31.73 -21.63
C THR A 168 -18.11 32.04 -22.90
N ALA A 169 -17.78 33.31 -23.14
CA ALA A 169 -16.90 33.73 -24.23
C ALA A 169 -15.48 33.17 -24.07
N LEU A 170 -14.93 33.25 -22.86
CA LEU A 170 -13.60 32.70 -22.57
C LEU A 170 -13.56 31.19 -22.79
N LEU A 171 -14.60 30.48 -22.34
CA LEU A 171 -14.73 29.04 -22.52
C LEU A 171 -14.72 28.65 -24.00
N LEU A 172 -15.61 29.23 -24.81
CA LEU A 172 -15.68 28.89 -26.24
C LEU A 172 -14.38 29.24 -26.98
N ALA A 173 -13.74 30.37 -26.63
CA ALA A 173 -12.45 30.73 -27.19
C ALA A 173 -11.34 29.72 -26.83
N ALA A 174 -11.35 29.22 -25.59
CA ALA A 174 -10.41 28.21 -25.13
C ALA A 174 -10.64 26.85 -25.81
N LEU A 175 -11.90 26.43 -25.95
CA LEU A 175 -12.26 25.21 -26.67
C LEU A 175 -11.85 25.29 -28.15
N ALA A 176 -12.16 26.39 -28.83
CA ALA A 176 -11.80 26.60 -30.24
C ALA A 176 -10.28 26.59 -30.44
N ARG A 177 -9.52 27.24 -29.54
CA ARG A 177 -8.04 27.22 -29.58
C ARG A 177 -7.49 25.80 -29.41
N LYS A 178 -8.10 24.99 -28.54
CA LYS A 178 -7.65 23.62 -28.28
C LYS A 178 -7.84 22.70 -29.49
N ILE A 179 -8.90 22.89 -30.28
CA ILE A 179 -9.13 22.14 -31.52
C ILE A 179 -8.57 22.84 -32.77
N ASN A 180 -7.77 23.91 -32.60
CA ASN A 180 -7.24 24.75 -33.68
C ASN A 180 -8.30 25.26 -34.67
N LEU A 181 -9.50 25.60 -34.17
CA LEU A 181 -10.57 26.18 -34.97
C LEU A 181 -10.43 27.71 -35.03
N THR A 182 -10.40 28.23 -36.25
CA THR A 182 -10.59 29.65 -36.56
C THR A 182 -12.01 29.85 -37.07
N PHE A 183 -12.76 30.75 -36.45
CA PHE A 183 -14.11 31.10 -36.88
C PHE A 183 -14.08 32.00 -38.14
N ASP A 184 -15.01 31.78 -39.08
CA ASP A 184 -14.95 32.40 -40.41
C ASP A 184 -15.44 33.86 -40.45
N ARG A 185 -16.53 34.17 -39.73
CA ARG A 185 -17.21 35.48 -39.77
C ARG A 185 -16.87 36.38 -38.59
N TYR A 186 -16.45 35.76 -37.50
CA TYR A 186 -16.44 36.36 -36.18
C TYR A 186 -15.14 36.04 -35.48
N LYS A 187 -14.68 36.96 -34.64
CA LYS A 187 -13.57 36.73 -33.74
C LYS A 187 -14.05 36.99 -32.32
N LEU A 188 -14.01 35.95 -31.50
CA LEU A 188 -14.43 36.01 -30.10
C LEU A 188 -13.33 36.65 -29.26
N VAL A 189 -13.65 37.73 -28.55
CA VAL A 189 -12.70 38.47 -27.70
C VAL A 189 -13.18 38.45 -26.25
N PRO A 190 -12.65 37.52 -25.42
CA PRO A 190 -12.93 37.50 -23.99
C PRO A 190 -12.30 38.72 -23.30
N TYR A 191 -13.12 39.54 -22.66
CA TYR A 191 -12.71 40.76 -21.96
C TYR A 191 -13.46 40.91 -20.63
N GLY A 192 -13.42 39.86 -19.81
CA GLY A 192 -14.13 39.80 -18.53
C GLY A 192 -15.62 40.04 -18.70
N ASN A 193 -16.21 40.89 -17.85
CA ASN A 193 -17.62 41.27 -17.91
C ASN A 193 -17.97 42.23 -19.07
N HIS A 194 -17.02 42.59 -19.95
CA HIS A 194 -17.28 43.40 -21.14
C HIS A 194 -16.80 42.68 -22.40
N SER A 195 -16.94 41.35 -22.42
CA SER A 195 -16.58 40.52 -23.58
C SER A 195 -17.41 40.88 -24.81
N TYR A 196 -16.83 40.70 -26.00
CA TYR A 196 -17.45 41.09 -27.26
C TYR A 196 -16.99 40.19 -28.42
N ILE A 197 -17.67 40.33 -29.56
CA ILE A 197 -17.35 39.63 -30.80
C ILE A 197 -17.05 40.67 -31.89
N GLU A 198 -15.92 40.51 -32.57
CA GLU A 198 -15.57 41.33 -33.73
C GLU A 198 -16.07 40.66 -35.00
N VAL A 199 -16.80 41.39 -35.85
CA VAL A 199 -17.16 40.94 -37.20
C VAL A 199 -15.99 41.16 -38.13
N LEU A 200 -15.48 40.10 -38.78
CA LEU A 200 -14.25 40.17 -39.56
C LEU A 200 -14.37 41.02 -40.84
N SER A 201 -15.56 41.14 -41.42
CA SER A 201 -15.78 41.95 -42.63
C SER A 201 -15.65 43.46 -42.39
N ASP A 202 -16.20 43.94 -41.27
CA ASP A 202 -16.43 45.36 -41.04
C ASP A 202 -15.68 45.88 -39.80
N GLN A 203 -14.95 45.00 -39.09
CA GLN A 203 -14.32 45.26 -37.78
C GLN A 203 -15.29 45.85 -36.73
N LYS A 204 -16.58 45.51 -36.88
CA LYS A 204 -17.62 45.97 -35.98
C LYS A 204 -17.63 45.14 -34.70
N GLU A 205 -17.64 45.82 -33.56
CA GLU A 205 -17.77 45.18 -32.25
C GLU A 205 -19.24 44.92 -31.90
N LEU A 206 -19.53 43.66 -31.54
CA LEU A 206 -20.82 43.20 -31.05
C LEU A 206 -20.67 42.83 -29.56
N PRO A 207 -21.19 43.65 -28.63
CA PRO A 207 -21.03 43.41 -27.21
C PRO A 207 -21.79 42.16 -26.76
N LEU A 208 -21.18 41.37 -25.87
CA LEU A 208 -21.82 40.29 -25.11
C LEU A 208 -22.12 40.75 -23.66
N PHE A 209 -22.37 42.04 -23.48
CA PHE A 209 -22.77 42.62 -22.21
C PHE A 209 -23.89 43.63 -22.41
N GLY A 210 -24.72 43.79 -21.39
CA GLY A 210 -25.81 44.77 -21.34
C GLY A 210 -25.77 45.61 -20.07
N SER A 211 -26.29 46.83 -20.13
CA SER A 211 -26.37 47.74 -18.98
C SER A 211 -27.77 47.85 -18.36
N GLY A 212 -28.74 47.10 -18.88
CA GLY A 212 -30.13 47.09 -18.39
C GLY A 212 -30.92 48.39 -18.64
N GLY A 213 -32.16 48.42 -18.12
CA GLY A 213 -33.07 49.58 -18.19
C GLY A 213 -33.97 49.65 -19.43
N PHE A 214 -34.90 50.61 -19.47
CA PHE A 214 -35.88 50.77 -20.57
C PHE A 214 -35.27 51.04 -21.95
N ARG A 215 -34.05 51.60 -22.01
CA ARG A 215 -33.30 51.81 -23.28
C ARG A 215 -32.82 50.50 -23.92
N PHE A 216 -32.74 49.42 -23.14
CA PHE A 216 -32.23 48.12 -23.57
C PHE A 216 -33.20 47.35 -24.47
N LEU A 217 -34.50 47.63 -24.41
CA LEU A 217 -35.52 47.07 -25.32
C LEU A 217 -35.30 47.48 -26.79
N TRP A 218 -34.45 48.48 -27.03
CA TRP A 218 -34.20 49.07 -28.34
C TRP A 218 -32.74 48.90 -28.80
N ASP A 219 -31.87 48.32 -27.98
CA ASP A 219 -30.47 48.07 -28.35
C ASP A 219 -30.31 46.67 -28.96
N THR A 220 -30.22 46.63 -30.29
CA THR A 220 -30.07 45.38 -31.06
C THR A 220 -28.64 44.85 -31.08
N LYS A 221 -27.67 45.58 -30.52
CA LYS A 221 -26.25 45.19 -30.56
C LYS A 221 -25.97 43.96 -29.71
N PHE A 222 -26.58 43.87 -28.52
CA PHE A 222 -26.43 42.72 -27.64
C PHE A 222 -27.09 41.47 -28.25
N ASP A 223 -28.29 41.60 -28.82
CA ASP A 223 -28.95 40.52 -29.56
C ASP A 223 -28.11 40.05 -30.75
N ALA A 224 -27.51 40.97 -31.50
CA ALA A 224 -26.59 40.62 -32.59
C ALA A 224 -25.34 39.89 -32.07
N GLY A 225 -24.78 40.31 -30.93
CA GLY A 225 -23.68 39.63 -30.25
C GLY A 225 -24.04 38.20 -29.85
N MET A 226 -25.18 37.99 -29.20
CA MET A 226 -25.63 36.64 -28.81
C MET A 226 -25.87 35.72 -30.01
N VAL A 227 -26.42 36.26 -31.11
CA VAL A 227 -26.60 35.49 -32.35
C VAL A 227 -25.26 35.13 -32.98
N ALA A 228 -24.30 36.06 -33.01
CA ALA A 228 -22.95 35.80 -33.49
C ALA A 228 -22.23 34.76 -32.62
N PHE A 229 -22.44 34.80 -31.29
CA PHE A 229 -21.91 33.78 -30.38
C PHE A 229 -22.47 32.40 -30.68
N LEU A 230 -23.79 32.29 -30.87
CA LEU A 230 -24.43 31.02 -31.20
C LEU A 230 -23.94 30.46 -32.54
N ASP A 231 -23.65 31.33 -33.50
CA ASP A 231 -23.04 30.95 -34.78
C ASP A 231 -21.61 30.41 -34.62
N CYS A 232 -20.80 31.02 -33.74
CA CYS A 232 -19.48 30.48 -33.40
C CYS A 232 -19.61 29.09 -32.75
N LEU A 233 -20.57 28.90 -31.84
CA LEU A 233 -20.81 27.60 -31.23
C LEU A 233 -21.29 26.54 -32.25
N GLN A 234 -22.06 26.96 -33.26
CA GLN A 234 -22.47 26.10 -34.37
C GLN A 234 -21.27 25.70 -35.25
N GLN A 235 -20.39 26.64 -35.61
CA GLN A 235 -19.14 26.33 -36.33
C GLN A 235 -18.25 25.37 -35.53
N PHE A 236 -18.19 25.55 -34.20
CA PHE A 236 -17.49 24.61 -33.32
C PHE A 236 -18.08 23.21 -33.41
N LYS A 237 -19.41 23.08 -33.32
CA LYS A 237 -20.11 21.79 -33.46
C LYS A 237 -19.78 21.12 -34.80
N GLU A 238 -19.90 21.85 -35.89
CA GLU A 238 -19.63 21.34 -37.25
C GLU A 238 -18.19 20.85 -37.38
N LYS A 239 -17.22 21.59 -36.81
CA LYS A 239 -15.83 21.17 -36.82
C LYS A 239 -15.58 19.88 -36.04
N VAL A 240 -16.29 19.69 -34.94
CA VAL A 240 -16.21 18.47 -34.14
C VAL A 240 -16.85 17.29 -34.89
N GLU A 241 -18.01 17.50 -35.53
CA GLU A 241 -18.71 16.49 -36.33
C GLU A 241 -17.90 16.02 -37.56
N GLU A 242 -16.99 16.84 -38.09
CA GLU A 242 -16.04 16.42 -39.13
C GLU A 242 -15.08 15.32 -38.65
N GLY A 243 -14.65 15.39 -37.39
CA GLY A 243 -13.70 14.44 -36.78
C GLY A 243 -14.38 13.25 -36.10
N ASP A 244 -15.58 13.45 -35.55
CA ASP A 244 -16.34 12.43 -34.80
C ASP A 244 -17.82 12.49 -35.22
N LYS A 245 -18.23 11.56 -36.09
CA LYS A 245 -19.59 11.52 -36.66
C LYS A 245 -20.67 11.12 -35.65
N ASP A 246 -20.27 10.50 -34.54
CA ASP A 246 -21.20 10.09 -33.48
C ASP A 246 -21.42 11.22 -32.46
N PHE A 247 -20.58 12.27 -32.50
CA PHE A 247 -20.77 13.44 -31.67
C PHE A 247 -22.01 14.22 -32.11
N CYS A 248 -22.94 14.43 -31.17
CA CYS A 248 -24.09 15.28 -31.37
C CYS A 248 -24.39 16.09 -30.11
N LEU A 249 -24.61 17.39 -30.28
CA LEU A 249 -25.07 18.25 -29.19
C LEU A 249 -26.56 17.99 -28.90
N PRO A 250 -26.97 18.03 -27.62
CA PRO A 250 -28.35 17.71 -27.23
C PRO A 250 -29.38 18.69 -27.80
N TYR A 251 -29.00 19.96 -27.97
CA TYR A 251 -29.89 21.00 -28.50
C TYR A 251 -29.38 21.52 -29.84
N LYS A 252 -30.26 21.56 -30.84
CA LYS A 252 -29.91 22.08 -32.18
C LYS A 252 -29.93 23.61 -32.16
N MET A 253 -29.03 24.22 -32.91
CA MET A 253 -28.87 25.68 -32.97
C MET A 253 -29.08 26.16 -34.40
N ASN A 254 -29.94 27.14 -34.59
CA ASN A 254 -30.24 27.69 -35.91
C ASN A 254 -30.59 29.17 -35.84
N LYS A 255 -29.81 30.03 -36.52
CA LYS A 255 -30.10 31.46 -36.75
C LYS A 255 -30.57 32.22 -35.48
N GLY A 256 -29.90 32.00 -34.35
CA GLY A 256 -30.24 32.68 -33.08
C GLY A 256 -31.35 32.02 -32.26
N LYS A 257 -31.77 30.80 -32.63
CA LYS A 257 -32.72 29.99 -31.88
C LYS A 257 -32.10 28.65 -31.51
N ILE A 258 -32.56 28.08 -30.41
CA ILE A 258 -32.16 26.78 -29.89
C ILE A 258 -33.41 25.92 -29.79
N GLU A 259 -33.35 24.76 -30.42
CA GLU A 259 -34.46 23.82 -30.54
C GLU A 259 -34.35 22.73 -29.48
N ASP A 260 -35.44 22.47 -28.79
CA ASP A 260 -35.57 21.37 -27.85
C ASP A 260 -36.25 20.18 -28.53
N SER A 261 -35.44 19.19 -28.93
CA SER A 261 -35.91 17.98 -29.61
C SER A 261 -36.97 17.20 -28.82
N SER A 262 -37.06 17.40 -27.50
CA SER A 262 -38.04 16.72 -26.64
C SER A 262 -39.42 17.38 -26.63
N SER A 263 -39.50 18.69 -26.86
CA SER A 263 -40.74 19.47 -26.78
C SER A 263 -41.15 20.13 -28.10
N ASP A 264 -40.35 19.95 -29.16
CA ASP A 264 -40.50 20.58 -30.48
C ASP A 264 -40.62 22.12 -30.40
N ALA A 265 -40.07 22.70 -29.34
CA ALA A 265 -40.14 24.11 -29.04
C ALA A 265 -38.83 24.83 -29.40
N ASN A 266 -38.97 26.02 -29.99
CA ASN A 266 -37.85 26.85 -30.41
C ASN A 266 -37.72 28.08 -29.52
N TYR A 267 -36.59 28.18 -28.83
CA TYR A 267 -36.30 29.29 -27.90
C TYR A 267 -35.31 30.25 -28.52
N SER A 268 -35.64 31.54 -28.55
CA SER A 268 -34.76 32.58 -29.09
C SER A 268 -33.71 33.01 -28.08
N ILE A 269 -32.46 33.22 -28.52
CA ILE A 269 -31.41 33.82 -27.69
C ILE A 269 -31.50 35.36 -27.64
N LYS A 270 -32.28 35.96 -28.54
CA LYS A 270 -32.56 37.39 -28.56
C LYS A 270 -33.50 37.78 -27.42
N ILE A 271 -33.31 38.96 -26.84
CA ILE A 271 -34.20 39.53 -25.84
C ILE A 271 -35.35 40.28 -26.51
N GLN A 272 -35.10 40.90 -27.67
CA GLN A 272 -36.15 41.65 -28.36
C GLN A 272 -37.30 40.73 -28.78
N PHE A 273 -38.54 41.15 -28.46
CA PHE A 273 -39.77 40.40 -28.70
C PHE A 273 -39.78 39.00 -28.06
N ASN A 274 -39.05 38.81 -26.96
CA ASN A 274 -38.95 37.55 -26.24
C ASN A 274 -39.36 37.72 -24.78
N SER A 275 -39.79 36.63 -24.14
CA SER A 275 -40.05 36.62 -22.70
C SER A 275 -38.76 36.34 -21.93
N GLU A 276 -38.64 36.87 -20.71
CA GLU A 276 -37.47 36.63 -19.86
C GLU A 276 -37.31 35.12 -19.54
N GLU A 277 -38.42 34.39 -19.41
CA GLU A 277 -38.42 32.94 -19.18
C GLU A 277 -37.88 32.16 -20.39
N GLN A 278 -38.34 32.50 -21.60
CA GLN A 278 -37.92 31.85 -22.84
C GLN A 278 -36.45 32.14 -23.14
N TRP A 279 -36.02 33.39 -22.92
CA TRP A 279 -34.62 33.78 -23.05
C TRP A 279 -33.72 33.02 -22.06
N THR A 280 -34.10 32.94 -20.78
CA THR A 280 -33.37 32.18 -19.77
C THR A 280 -33.29 30.70 -20.12
N LYS A 281 -34.36 30.11 -20.67
CA LYS A 281 -34.37 28.72 -21.11
C LYS A 281 -33.43 28.49 -22.30
N ALA A 282 -33.40 29.41 -23.28
CA ALA A 282 -32.43 29.36 -24.38
C ALA A 282 -30.98 29.38 -23.87
N LEU A 283 -30.65 30.29 -22.95
CA LEU A 283 -29.32 30.41 -22.38
C LEU A 283 -28.91 29.16 -21.59
N LYS A 284 -29.84 28.56 -20.85
CA LYS A 284 -29.61 27.29 -20.16
C LYS A 284 -29.26 26.17 -21.15
N PHE A 285 -29.98 26.06 -22.27
CA PHE A 285 -29.68 25.07 -23.31
C PHE A 285 -28.35 25.32 -24.01
N MET A 286 -28.01 26.59 -24.27
CA MET A 286 -26.68 26.96 -24.78
C MET A 286 -25.56 26.51 -23.84
N LEU A 287 -25.70 26.76 -22.53
CA LEU A 287 -24.72 26.32 -21.53
C LEU A 287 -24.64 24.79 -21.45
N THR A 288 -25.75 24.08 -21.61
CA THR A 288 -25.72 22.61 -21.72
C THR A 288 -24.92 22.16 -22.94
N ASN A 289 -25.14 22.76 -24.12
CA ASN A 289 -24.35 22.45 -25.31
C ASN A 289 -22.84 22.71 -25.09
N LEU A 290 -22.49 23.82 -24.44
CA LEU A 290 -21.11 24.12 -24.07
C LEU A 290 -20.53 23.11 -23.08
N LYS A 291 -21.32 22.63 -22.13
CA LYS A 291 -20.91 21.56 -21.20
C LYS A 291 -20.61 20.25 -21.92
N TRP A 292 -21.44 19.87 -22.89
CA TRP A 292 -21.21 18.68 -23.72
C TRP A 292 -19.97 18.85 -24.60
N SER A 293 -19.80 20.03 -25.21
CA SER A 293 -18.60 20.39 -25.97
C SER A 293 -17.33 20.29 -25.12
N LEU A 294 -17.38 20.80 -23.90
CA LEU A 294 -16.28 20.73 -22.94
C LEU A 294 -16.01 19.29 -22.50
N ALA A 295 -17.04 18.45 -22.30
CA ALA A 295 -16.86 17.03 -21.98
C ALA A 295 -16.19 16.26 -23.13
N TRP A 296 -16.55 16.55 -24.38
CA TRP A 296 -15.92 15.94 -25.55
C TRP A 296 -14.46 16.37 -25.73
N VAL A 297 -14.16 17.68 -25.63
CA VAL A 297 -12.78 18.18 -25.65
C VAL A 297 -11.98 17.69 -24.44
N SER A 298 -12.65 17.27 -23.37
CA SER A 298 -12.02 16.65 -22.21
C SER A 298 -11.69 15.17 -22.45
N SER A 299 -12.53 14.43 -23.18
CA SER A 299 -12.31 13.00 -23.47
C SER A 299 -11.26 12.79 -24.55
N GLN A 300 -11.28 13.58 -25.63
CA GLN A 300 -10.33 13.42 -26.74
C GLN A 300 -8.88 13.65 -26.30
N PHE A 301 -8.66 14.73 -25.54
CA PHE A 301 -7.31 15.13 -25.11
C PHE A 301 -6.94 14.58 -23.73
N GLY A 302 -7.81 13.81 -23.08
CA GLY A 302 -7.44 12.99 -21.93
C GLY A 302 -6.87 11.63 -22.33
N ALA A 303 -7.07 11.22 -23.60
CA ALA A 303 -6.56 9.98 -24.16
C ALA A 303 -5.13 10.12 -24.72
N ASP A 304 -4.78 11.29 -25.29
CA ASP A 304 -3.46 11.54 -25.88
C ASP A 304 -2.28 11.41 -24.88
N ASP A 305 -2.53 11.63 -23.57
CA ASP A 305 -1.50 11.47 -22.53
C ASP A 305 -1.21 9.99 -22.17
N ASN A 306 -2.00 9.03 -22.66
CA ASN A 306 -1.78 7.59 -22.40
C ASN A 306 -1.06 6.86 -23.54
N GLU A 307 -0.87 7.46 -24.73
CA GLU A 307 -0.20 6.80 -25.88
C GLU A 307 1.30 7.10 -26.00
N THR A 308 1.88 7.88 -25.07
CA THR A 308 3.31 8.27 -25.11
C THR A 308 4.20 7.62 -24.04
N ASN A 309 3.78 6.52 -23.40
CA ASN A 309 4.63 5.70 -22.52
C ASN A 309 4.78 4.26 -23.01
#